data_AF-A0A383C7F6-F1
#
_entry.id   AF-A0A383C7F6-F1
#
_cell.length_a   1.000
_cell.length_b   1.000
_cell.length_c   1.000
_cell.angle_alpha   90.00
_cell.angle_beta   90.00
_cell.angle_gamma   90.00
#
_symmetry.space_group_name_H-M   'P 1'
#
loop_
_entity.id
_entity.type
_entity.pdbx_description
1 polymer ?
#
loop_
_entity_poly.entity_id
_entity_poly.type
_entity_poly.pdbx_seq_one_letter_code
_entity_poly.pdbx_strand_id
1 'polypeptide(L)'
;MAFAVTDFKTQLAAGGGGARPSLYSVDINIPSALGTFSHTTSNILVKAAALPASTLAPLTVNYMGRAYKTPGFRTFDVWNVTVINDEDMAARSQIIGWMRWLAGTLEGNRDDTFGGKVEDASDYEGNATVTQMGKDGSAKQSWKIHQMWPTELGEIALDWSSDAIEEYTVAFAYDYWSHGDSATPPVVSDPITFT
;
A
#
# COMPACT_ATOMS: atom_id res chain seq x y z
N MET A 1 2.16 -36.88 -17.65
CA MET A 1 0.73 -37.12 -17.33
C MET A 1 -0.08 -36.01 -17.95
N ALA A 2 -1.24 -36.32 -18.53
CA ALA A 2 -2.11 -35.33 -19.15
C ALA A 2 -2.83 -34.52 -18.05
N PHE A 3 -2.97 -33.21 -18.24
CA PHE A 3 -3.70 -32.33 -17.32
C PHE A 3 -5.15 -32.82 -17.13
N ALA A 4 -5.53 -33.17 -15.91
CA ALA A 4 -6.91 -33.50 -15.56
C ALA A 4 -7.52 -32.37 -14.72
N VAL A 5 -8.76 -31.99 -15.02
CA VAL A 5 -9.48 -30.92 -14.30
C VAL A 5 -9.67 -31.23 -12.81
N THR A 6 -9.69 -32.51 -12.44
CA THR A 6 -9.71 -32.99 -11.06
C THR A 6 -8.44 -32.63 -10.29
N ASP A 7 -7.28 -32.63 -10.95
CA ASP A 7 -6.00 -32.31 -10.33
C ASP A 7 -5.95 -30.82 -9.97
N PHE A 8 -6.50 -29.95 -10.83
CA PHE A 8 -6.62 -28.53 -10.54
C PHE A 8 -7.43 -28.26 -9.26
N LYS A 9 -8.61 -28.88 -9.13
CA LYS A 9 -9.46 -28.71 -7.94
C LYS A 9 -8.78 -29.26 -6.68
N THR A 10 -8.09 -30.39 -6.80
CA THR A 10 -7.39 -31.04 -5.68
C THR A 10 -6.21 -30.19 -5.19
N GLN A 11 -5.40 -29.65 -6.11
CA GLN A 11 -4.29 -28.76 -5.78
C GLN A 11 -4.78 -27.44 -5.16
N LEU A 12 -5.88 -26.87 -5.69
CA LEU A 12 -6.47 -25.65 -5.13
C LEU A 12 -7.01 -25.88 -3.71
N ALA A 13 -7.66 -27.02 -3.45
CA ALA A 13 -8.16 -27.37 -2.12
C ALA A 13 -7.01 -27.62 -1.13
N ALA A 14 -5.92 -28.27 -1.57
CA ALA A 14 -4.72 -28.49 -0.76
C ALA A 14 -4.05 -27.17 -0.33
N GLY A 15 -4.10 -26.14 -1.18
CA GLY A 15 -3.62 -24.78 -0.87
C GLY A 15 -4.58 -23.90 -0.05
N GLY A 16 -5.62 -24.46 0.58
CA GLY A 16 -6.58 -23.69 1.37
C GLY A 16 -7.71 -23.01 0.57
N GLY A 17 -7.78 -23.27 -0.74
CA GLY A 17 -8.76 -22.70 -1.65
C GLY A 17 -8.35 -21.34 -2.22
N GLY A 18 -9.17 -20.79 -3.13
CA GLY A 18 -8.93 -19.46 -3.70
C GLY A 18 -9.09 -18.34 -2.67
N ALA A 19 -8.09 -17.46 -2.59
CA ALA A 19 -8.14 -16.23 -1.82
C ALA A 19 -9.24 -15.30 -2.37
N ARG A 20 -9.88 -14.53 -1.49
CA ARG A 20 -10.94 -13.59 -1.86
C ARG A 20 -10.42 -12.15 -1.74
N PRO A 21 -10.71 -11.28 -2.73
CA PRO A 21 -10.29 -9.87 -2.68
C PRO A 21 -11.02 -9.06 -1.61
N SER A 22 -12.06 -9.59 -0.99
CA SER A 22 -12.82 -8.93 0.09
C SER A 22 -12.30 -9.26 1.49
N LEU A 23 -11.32 -10.16 1.63
CA LEU A 23 -10.82 -10.63 2.92
C LEU A 23 -9.42 -10.08 3.17
N TYR A 24 -9.33 -8.82 3.59
CA TYR A 24 -8.07 -8.18 3.90
C TYR A 24 -8.21 -7.20 5.08
N SER A 25 -7.08 -6.82 5.65
CA SER A 25 -6.94 -5.72 6.60
C SER A 25 -5.74 -4.88 6.15
N VAL A 26 -5.85 -3.55 6.18
CA VAL A 26 -4.79 -2.63 5.76
C VAL A 26 -4.52 -1.68 6.91
N ASP A 27 -3.36 -1.77 7.55
CA ASP A 27 -2.94 -0.89 8.64
C ASP A 27 -1.97 0.18 8.12
N ILE A 28 -2.31 1.46 8.28
CA ILE A 28 -1.49 2.58 7.84
C ILE A 28 -1.01 3.34 9.08
N ASN A 29 0.30 3.50 9.19
CA ASN A 29 0.95 4.19 10.29
C ASN A 29 1.62 5.47 9.78
N ILE A 30 1.18 6.61 10.29
CA ILE A 30 1.88 7.89 10.09
C ILE A 30 3.16 7.96 10.93
N PRO A 31 4.11 8.85 10.56
CA PRO A 31 5.27 9.12 11.39
C PRO A 31 4.87 9.52 12.81
N SER A 32 5.63 9.06 13.80
CA SER A 32 5.35 9.29 15.23
C SER A 32 5.30 10.78 15.60
N ALA A 33 6.05 11.62 14.87
CA ALA A 33 6.06 13.07 15.04
C ALA A 33 4.71 13.74 14.71
N LEU A 34 3.89 13.11 13.87
CA LEU A 34 2.57 13.59 13.46
C LEU A 34 1.43 12.96 14.28
N GLY A 35 1.78 12.08 15.21
CA GLY A 35 0.86 11.33 16.06
C GLY A 35 0.68 9.90 15.60
N THR A 36 -0.50 9.34 15.86
CA THR A 36 -0.85 7.98 15.45
C THR A 36 -2.30 8.00 15.00
N PHE A 37 -2.64 7.26 13.96
CA PHE A 37 -4.04 6.92 13.70
C PHE A 37 -4.52 6.12 14.91
N SER A 38 -5.49 6.62 15.67
CA SER A 38 -5.88 6.00 16.94
C SER A 38 -6.43 4.59 16.70
N HIS A 39 -5.68 3.58 17.18
CA HIS A 39 -5.98 2.15 17.04
C HIS A 39 -7.27 1.70 17.75
N THR A 40 -7.94 2.57 18.50
CA THR A 40 -9.16 2.20 19.25
C THR A 40 -10.45 2.28 18.43
N THR A 41 -10.46 2.96 17.28
CA THR A 41 -11.67 3.07 16.44
C THR A 41 -11.43 3.04 14.94
N SER A 42 -10.22 3.30 14.45
CA SER A 42 -9.97 3.31 13.01
C SER A 42 -8.54 2.88 12.72
N ASN A 43 -8.39 1.58 12.44
CA ASN A 43 -7.60 1.31 11.24
C ASN A 43 -8.31 2.08 10.12
N ILE A 44 -7.60 2.93 9.37
CA ILE A 44 -8.21 3.77 8.32
C ILE A 44 -9.26 2.93 7.60
N LEU A 45 -10.47 3.46 7.37
CA LEU A 45 -11.60 2.72 6.79
C LEU A 45 -11.32 2.40 5.31
N VAL A 46 -10.29 1.60 5.06
CA VAL A 46 -9.73 1.28 3.77
C VAL A 46 -10.66 0.28 3.11
N LYS A 47 -11.51 0.80 2.24
CA LYS A 47 -12.45 0.04 1.42
C LYS A 47 -11.78 -0.63 0.22
N ALA A 48 -10.66 -0.09 -0.25
CA ALA A 48 -9.90 -0.72 -1.31
C ALA A 48 -8.44 -0.32 -1.24
N ALA A 49 -7.57 -1.32 -1.39
CA ALA A 49 -6.15 -1.10 -1.65
C ALA A 49 -5.67 -2.18 -2.62
N ALA A 50 -4.77 -1.82 -3.53
CA ALA A 50 -4.06 -2.81 -4.32
C ALA A 50 -2.94 -3.44 -3.47
N LEU A 51 -2.54 -4.67 -3.81
CA LEU A 51 -1.23 -5.13 -3.35
C LEU A 51 -0.15 -4.33 -4.09
N PRO A 52 0.92 -3.89 -3.41
CA PRO A 52 1.95 -3.07 -4.04
C PRO A 52 2.61 -3.85 -5.17
N ALA A 53 2.57 -3.29 -6.38
CA ALA A 53 3.13 -3.93 -7.56
C ALA A 53 4.65 -3.87 -7.53
N SER A 54 5.29 -4.75 -8.29
CA SER A 54 6.71 -4.64 -8.60
C SER A 54 6.91 -4.92 -10.09
N THR A 55 7.38 -3.92 -10.82
CA THR A 55 7.60 -4.02 -12.27
C THR A 55 9.08 -4.11 -12.58
N LEU A 56 9.44 -5.00 -13.51
CA LEU A 56 10.80 -5.13 -14.05
C LEU A 56 10.78 -4.73 -15.53
N ALA A 57 11.46 -3.64 -15.87
CA ALA A 57 11.57 -3.19 -17.25
C ALA A 57 12.66 -4.00 -17.99
N PRO A 58 12.34 -4.67 -19.11
CA PRO A 58 13.33 -5.43 -19.87
C PRO A 58 14.24 -4.50 -20.69
N LEU A 59 15.55 -4.68 -20.58
CA LEU A 59 16.53 -4.02 -21.45
C LEU A 59 16.75 -4.90 -22.68
N THR A 60 16.62 -4.31 -23.87
CA THR A 60 16.79 -5.07 -25.13
C THR A 60 18.18 -4.84 -25.72
N VAL A 61 18.93 -5.92 -25.89
CA VAL A 61 20.24 -5.93 -26.56
C VAL A 61 20.11 -6.66 -27.88
N ASN A 62 20.38 -5.96 -28.98
CA ASN A 62 20.32 -6.54 -30.33
C ASN A 62 21.64 -7.24 -30.65
N TYR A 63 21.57 -8.53 -30.99
CA TYR A 63 22.72 -9.30 -31.43
C TYR A 63 22.35 -10.21 -32.60
N MET A 64 23.12 -10.11 -33.68
CA MET A 64 22.95 -10.91 -34.90
C MET A 64 21.50 -10.94 -35.44
N GLY A 65 20.84 -9.78 -35.49
CA GLY A 65 19.49 -9.65 -36.04
C GLY A 65 18.35 -10.11 -35.13
N ARG A 66 18.65 -10.57 -33.89
CA ARG A 66 17.65 -10.89 -32.87
C ARG A 66 17.81 -10.00 -31.64
N ALA A 67 16.67 -9.52 -31.13
CA ALA A 67 16.57 -8.79 -29.88
C ALA A 67 16.56 -9.75 -28.68
N TYR A 68 17.56 -9.67 -27.80
CA TYR A 68 17.60 -10.39 -26.52
C TYR A 68 17.09 -9.46 -25.41
N LYS A 69 16.12 -9.94 -24.62
CA LYS A 69 15.58 -9.20 -23.46
C LYS A 69 16.31 -9.64 -22.20
N THR A 70 17.11 -8.76 -21.60
CA THR A 70 17.71 -8.95 -20.29
C THR A 70 16.90 -8.21 -19.21
N PRO A 71 16.91 -8.66 -17.95
CA PRO A 71 16.29 -7.91 -16.87
C PRO A 71 17.03 -6.58 -16.68
N GLY A 72 16.28 -5.46 -16.70
CA GLY A 72 16.80 -4.12 -16.47
C GLY A 72 16.53 -3.64 -15.04
N PHE A 73 15.89 -2.48 -14.93
CA PHE A 73 15.61 -1.82 -13.65
C PHE A 73 14.26 -2.24 -13.05
N ARG A 74 14.19 -2.22 -11.71
CA ARG A 74 12.94 -2.38 -10.93
C ARG A 74 12.38 -1.00 -10.61
N THR A 75 11.06 -0.85 -10.78
CA THR A 75 10.33 0.33 -10.36
C THR A 75 9.16 -0.06 -9.48
N PHE A 76 8.83 0.85 -8.56
CA PHE A 76 7.63 0.79 -7.73
C PHE A 76 6.73 1.93 -8.15
N ASP A 77 5.45 1.62 -8.33
CA ASP A 77 4.43 2.58 -8.75
C ASP A 77 3.73 3.17 -7.52
N VAL A 78 2.95 4.23 -7.71
CA VAL A 78 2.18 4.85 -6.65
C VAL A 78 1.12 3.88 -6.10
N TRP A 79 1.01 3.80 -4.78
CA TRP A 79 0.02 2.97 -4.09
C TRP A 79 -1.25 3.76 -3.83
N ASN A 80 -2.35 3.36 -4.46
CA ASN A 80 -3.65 4.01 -4.30
C ASN A 80 -4.51 3.28 -3.27
N VAL A 81 -5.04 4.04 -2.32
CA VAL A 81 -5.89 3.56 -1.23
C VAL A 81 -7.20 4.34 -1.23
N THR A 82 -8.33 3.65 -1.28
CA THR A 82 -9.65 4.26 -1.13
C THR A 82 -10.12 4.11 0.30
N VAL A 83 -10.47 5.25 0.90
CA VAL A 83 -10.86 5.39 2.30
C VAL A 83 -12.30 5.89 2.35
N ILE A 84 -13.09 5.33 3.26
CA ILE A 84 -14.41 5.85 3.61
C ILE A 84 -14.25 7.05 4.54
N ASN A 85 -14.96 8.14 4.24
CA ASN A 85 -14.94 9.33 5.07
C ASN A 85 -15.66 9.06 6.40
N ASP A 86 -15.04 9.47 7.50
CA ASP A 86 -15.65 9.50 8.82
C ASP A 86 -16.45 10.79 9.02
N GLU A 87 -17.48 10.74 9.87
CA GLU A 87 -18.32 11.93 10.16
C GLU A 87 -17.49 13.08 10.75
N ASP A 88 -16.44 12.75 11.52
CA ASP A 88 -15.54 13.72 12.15
C ASP A 88 -14.39 14.17 11.21
N MET A 89 -14.29 13.61 10.00
CA MET A 89 -13.20 13.86 9.03
C MET A 89 -11.78 13.73 9.63
N ALA A 90 -11.61 12.93 10.68
CA ALA A 90 -10.38 12.88 11.46
C ALA A 90 -9.25 12.23 10.65
N ALA A 91 -9.55 11.14 9.94
CA ALA A 91 -8.57 10.47 9.08
C ALA A 91 -8.09 11.39 7.95
N ARG A 92 -9.02 12.14 7.33
CA ARG A 92 -8.69 13.11 6.27
C ARG A 92 -7.86 14.27 6.83
N SER A 93 -8.22 14.80 7.99
CA SER A 93 -7.48 15.88 8.65
C SER A 93 -6.05 15.46 8.99
N GLN A 94 -5.84 14.22 9.44
CA GLN A 94 -4.49 13.69 9.72
C GLN A 94 -3.65 13.56 8.45
N ILE A 95 -4.23 13.10 7.33
CA ILE A 95 -3.52 13.03 6.04
C ILE A 95 -3.17 14.43 5.52
N ILE A 96 -4.09 15.39 5.63
CA ILE A 96 -3.80 16.80 5.28
C ILE A 96 -2.70 17.37 6.19
N GLY A 97 -2.73 17.06 7.48
CA GLY A 97 -1.68 17.43 8.44
C GLY A 97 -0.31 16.89 8.01
N TRP A 98 -0.26 15.64 7.57
CA TRP A 98 0.95 15.02 7.05
C TRP A 98 1.45 15.71 5.77
N MET A 99 0.57 15.96 4.80
CA MET A 99 0.93 16.69 3.57
C MET A 99 1.43 18.11 3.87
N ARG A 100 0.81 18.79 4.86
CA ARG A 100 1.24 20.13 5.28
C ARG A 100 2.63 20.12 5.91
N TRP A 101 2.93 19.07 6.65
CA TRP A 101 4.23 18.88 7.27
C TRP A 101 5.33 18.72 6.20
N LEU A 102 5.04 17.96 5.15
CA LEU A 102 5.92 17.75 4.00
C LEU A 102 6.11 18.99 3.12
N ALA A 103 5.02 19.67 2.74
CA ALA A 103 5.04 20.64 1.63
C ALA A 103 4.81 22.10 2.04
N GLY A 104 4.48 22.36 3.31
CA GLY A 104 4.10 23.68 3.83
C GLY A 104 2.60 23.83 4.05
N THR A 105 2.18 24.99 4.55
CA THR A 105 0.77 25.30 4.78
C THR A 105 -0.03 25.36 3.46
N LEU A 106 -1.36 25.27 3.55
CA LEU A 106 -2.26 25.35 2.39
C LEU A 106 -2.16 26.70 1.64
N GLU A 107 -1.75 27.76 2.33
CA GLU A 107 -1.51 29.09 1.76
C GLU A 107 -0.12 29.23 1.12
N GLY A 108 0.71 28.19 1.18
CA GLY A 108 2.06 28.17 0.64
C GLY A 108 3.15 28.69 1.58
N ASN A 109 2.80 29.11 2.80
CA ASN A 109 3.79 29.49 3.81
C ASN A 109 4.57 28.26 4.29
N ARG A 110 5.87 28.45 4.52
CA ARG A 110 6.77 27.43 5.08
C ARG A 110 7.45 27.98 6.31
N ASP A 111 7.62 27.14 7.32
CA ASP A 111 8.35 27.46 8.54
C ASP A 111 9.14 26.22 9.01
N ASP A 112 9.79 26.34 10.16
CA ASP A 112 10.58 25.25 10.74
C ASP A 112 9.72 24.01 11.05
N THR A 113 8.39 24.09 11.09
CA THR A 113 7.50 22.96 11.33
C THR A 113 6.85 22.44 10.05
N PHE A 114 6.44 23.32 9.13
CA PHE A 114 5.70 22.99 7.92
C PHE A 114 6.54 23.28 6.67
N GLY A 115 6.92 22.23 5.94
CA GLY A 115 7.69 22.35 4.69
C GLY A 115 9.17 22.70 4.87
N GLY A 116 9.67 22.76 6.11
CA GLY A 116 11.05 23.06 6.45
C GLY A 116 11.81 21.96 7.21
N LYS A 117 11.11 21.00 7.83
CA LYS A 117 11.72 19.92 8.63
C LYS A 117 11.73 18.58 7.89
N VAL A 118 12.89 18.25 7.35
CA VAL A 118 13.25 16.93 6.82
C VAL A 118 14.65 16.63 7.35
N GLU A 119 14.79 16.54 8.68
CA GLU A 119 16.09 16.27 9.31
C GLU A 119 16.42 14.77 9.21
N ASP A 120 15.43 13.89 9.42
CA ASP A 120 15.56 12.44 9.29
C ASP A 120 14.36 11.81 8.53
N ALA A 121 14.63 10.77 7.74
CA ALA A 121 13.64 10.00 6.96
C ALA A 121 12.49 9.46 7.83
N SER A 122 12.81 9.01 9.05
CA SER A 122 11.83 8.49 10.01
C SER A 122 10.77 9.48 10.44
N ASP A 123 11.04 10.79 10.31
CA ASP A 123 10.15 11.80 10.84
C ASP A 123 9.01 12.10 9.87
N TYR A 124 9.21 11.91 8.55
CA TYR A 124 8.21 12.21 7.50
C TYR A 124 7.68 11.00 6.75
N GLU A 125 8.35 9.85 6.85
CA GLU A 125 7.94 8.65 6.15
C GLU A 125 7.22 7.69 7.10
N GLY A 126 6.02 7.28 6.69
CA GLY A 126 5.19 6.30 7.38
C GLY A 126 5.44 4.89 6.88
N ASN A 127 4.68 3.94 7.40
CA ASN A 127 4.67 2.56 6.92
C ASN A 127 3.24 2.04 6.87
N ALA A 128 2.97 1.04 6.03
CA ALA A 128 1.69 0.33 6.06
C ALA A 128 1.88 -1.17 5.96
N THR A 129 0.94 -1.92 6.52
CA THR A 129 0.88 -3.37 6.42
C THR A 129 -0.46 -3.78 5.82
N VAL A 130 -0.43 -4.45 4.66
CA VAL A 130 -1.58 -5.07 4.04
C VAL A 130 -1.57 -6.55 4.39
N THR A 131 -2.64 -7.06 5.00
CA THR A 131 -2.77 -8.44 5.45
C THR A 131 -3.96 -9.10 4.76
N GLN A 132 -3.70 -10.17 4.00
CA GLN A 132 -4.73 -11.04 3.45
C GLN A 132 -5.23 -12.00 4.54
N MET A 133 -6.55 -12.02 4.71
CA MET A 133 -7.24 -12.86 5.67
C MET A 133 -7.73 -14.15 5.03
N GLY A 134 -7.65 -15.24 5.80
CA GLY A 134 -8.24 -16.52 5.46
C GLY A 134 -9.74 -16.55 5.74
N LYS A 135 -10.44 -17.57 5.20
CA LYS A 135 -11.87 -17.80 5.50
C LYS A 135 -12.12 -18.14 6.97
N ASP A 136 -11.08 -18.58 7.67
CA ASP A 136 -11.06 -18.88 9.10
C ASP A 136 -10.84 -17.63 9.97
N GLY A 137 -10.65 -16.45 9.36
CA GLY A 137 -10.34 -15.22 10.06
C GLY A 137 -8.88 -15.11 10.53
N SER A 138 -8.02 -16.06 10.17
CA SER A 138 -6.58 -15.96 10.44
C SER A 138 -5.88 -15.10 9.39
N ALA A 139 -4.88 -14.33 9.81
CA ALA A 139 -3.95 -13.69 8.88
C ALA A 139 -3.15 -14.78 8.15
N LYS A 140 -3.23 -14.83 6.82
CA LYS A 140 -2.49 -15.80 6.01
C LYS A 140 -1.19 -15.21 5.52
N GLN A 141 -1.25 -14.00 4.97
CA GLN A 141 -0.14 -13.37 4.26
C GLN A 141 -0.15 -11.88 4.55
N SER A 142 1.02 -11.29 4.82
CA SER A 142 1.17 -9.84 4.99
C SER A 142 2.25 -9.26 4.07
N TRP A 143 2.04 -8.01 3.69
CA TRP A 143 2.96 -7.19 2.90
C TRP A 143 3.13 -5.87 3.61
N LYS A 144 4.38 -5.51 3.90
CA LYS A 144 4.73 -4.25 4.53
C LYS A 144 5.31 -3.30 3.50
N ILE A 145 4.73 -2.11 3.40
CA ILE A 145 5.18 -1.00 2.58
C ILE A 145 5.99 -0.07 3.48
N HIS A 146 7.22 0.19 3.08
CA HIS A 146 8.17 0.98 3.86
C HIS A 146 8.35 2.37 3.29
N GLN A 147 8.58 3.32 4.19
CA GLN A 147 8.97 4.68 3.84
C GLN A 147 7.98 5.35 2.88
N MET A 148 6.71 5.36 3.28
CA MET A 148 5.63 5.91 2.45
C MET A 148 5.27 7.32 2.84
N TRP A 149 4.71 8.08 1.90
CA TRP A 149 4.15 9.40 2.15
C TRP A 149 3.06 9.76 1.12
N PRO A 150 2.07 10.58 1.49
CA PRO A 150 0.95 10.91 0.62
C PRO A 150 1.37 11.92 -0.45
N THR A 151 1.21 11.55 -1.72
CA THR A 151 1.44 12.42 -2.88
C THR A 151 0.20 13.20 -3.27
N GLU A 152 -0.98 12.60 -3.10
CA GLU A 152 -2.26 13.16 -3.50
C GLU A 152 -3.36 12.76 -2.53
N LEU A 153 -4.24 13.72 -2.23
CA LEU A 153 -5.49 13.48 -1.53
C LEU A 153 -6.64 13.85 -2.46
N GLY A 154 -7.41 12.84 -2.86
CA GLY A 154 -8.50 12.97 -3.81
C GLY A 154 -9.67 13.83 -3.31
N GLU A 155 -10.43 14.32 -4.29
CA GLU A 155 -11.70 15.02 -4.08
C GLU A 155 -12.75 14.09 -3.45
N ILE A 156 -13.60 14.66 -2.60
CA ILE A 156 -14.84 14.03 -2.13
C ILE A 156 -15.98 14.65 -2.93
N ALA A 157 -16.71 13.85 -3.68
CA ALA A 157 -17.90 14.30 -4.38
C ALA A 157 -19.06 14.46 -3.39
N LEU A 158 -19.59 15.69 -3.27
CA LEU A 158 -20.73 16.01 -2.41
C LEU A 158 -21.98 16.24 -3.29
N ASP A 159 -23.02 15.43 -3.08
CA ASP A 159 -24.27 15.49 -3.84
C ASP A 159 -25.49 15.24 -2.95
N TRP A 160 -26.47 16.15 -3.01
CA TRP A 160 -27.74 16.03 -2.28
C TRP A 160 -28.69 14.98 -2.87
N SER A 161 -28.43 14.51 -4.09
CA SER A 161 -29.26 13.50 -4.75
C SER A 161 -28.82 12.05 -4.48
N SER A 162 -27.66 11.86 -3.84
CA SER A 162 -27.06 10.55 -3.58
C SER A 162 -27.18 10.17 -2.11
N ASP A 163 -27.47 8.90 -1.84
CA ASP A 163 -27.49 8.28 -0.50
C ASP A 163 -26.24 7.40 -0.24
N ALA A 164 -25.22 7.53 -1.11
CA ALA A 164 -23.98 6.78 -0.97
C ALA A 164 -23.08 7.38 0.12
N ILE A 165 -22.30 6.54 0.78
CA ILE A 165 -21.30 6.98 1.75
C ILE A 165 -20.17 7.70 1.02
N GLU A 166 -19.69 8.80 1.61
CA GLU A 166 -18.57 9.57 1.10
C GLU A 166 -17.26 8.78 1.12
N GLU A 167 -16.53 8.82 0.01
CA GLU A 167 -15.28 8.10 -0.17
C GLU A 167 -14.26 9.00 -0.86
N TYR A 168 -12.98 8.80 -0.56
CA TYR A 168 -11.89 9.48 -1.23
C TYR A 168 -10.71 8.54 -1.45
N THR A 169 -9.89 8.86 -2.46
CA THR A 169 -8.66 8.12 -2.75
C THR A 169 -7.46 8.91 -2.23
N VAL A 170 -6.50 8.20 -1.64
CA VAL A 170 -5.21 8.73 -1.23
C VAL A 170 -4.14 7.99 -2.04
N ALA A 171 -3.25 8.74 -2.66
CA ALA A 171 -2.13 8.18 -3.39
C ALA A 171 -0.86 8.30 -2.53
N PHE A 172 -0.16 7.19 -2.32
CA PHE A 172 1.07 7.12 -1.55
C PHE A 172 2.24 6.76 -2.44
N ALA A 173 3.30 7.57 -2.42
CA ALA A 173 4.61 7.14 -2.86
C ALA A 173 5.27 6.31 -1.75
N TYR A 174 6.09 5.35 -2.14
CA TYR A 174 6.84 4.51 -1.21
C TYR A 174 8.16 4.07 -1.84
N ASP A 175 9.12 3.66 -1.01
CA ASP A 175 10.43 3.20 -1.49
C ASP A 175 10.38 1.74 -1.95
N TYR A 176 10.01 0.83 -1.04
CA TYR A 176 9.89 -0.60 -1.35
C TYR A 176 8.86 -1.29 -0.46
N TRP A 177 8.53 -2.53 -0.81
CA TRP A 177 7.70 -3.40 0.02
C TRP A 177 8.41 -4.72 0.30
N SER A 178 8.15 -5.28 1.48
CA SER A 178 8.62 -6.61 1.90
C SER A 178 7.43 -7.53 2.20
N HIS A 179 7.70 -8.84 2.16
CA HIS A 179 6.77 -9.84 2.65
C HIS A 179 6.93 -10.01 4.17
N GLY A 180 5.82 -10.11 4.90
CA GLY A 180 5.81 -10.17 6.36
C GLY A 180 5.93 -8.80 7.05
N ASP A 181 5.86 -8.78 8.38
CA ASP A 181 5.98 -7.55 9.20
C ASP A 181 7.43 -7.04 9.33
N SER A 182 8.40 -7.86 8.92
CA SER A 182 9.81 -7.53 9.02
C SER A 182 10.26 -6.71 7.82
N ALA A 183 11.00 -5.64 8.09
CA ALA A 183 11.69 -4.83 7.09
C ALA A 183 12.86 -5.56 6.39
N THR A 184 13.11 -6.81 6.77
CA THR A 184 14.16 -7.62 6.16
C THR A 184 13.59 -8.27 4.90
N PRO A 185 14.00 -7.84 3.69
CA PRO A 185 13.71 -8.62 2.50
C PRO A 185 14.24 -10.04 2.70
N PRO A 186 13.55 -11.07 2.17
CA PRO A 186 13.96 -12.46 2.35
C PRO A 186 15.44 -12.61 1.99
N VAL A 187 16.17 -13.35 2.84
CA VAL A 187 17.60 -13.59 2.67
C VAL A 187 17.85 -14.17 1.28
N VAL A 188 18.95 -13.74 0.63
CA VAL A 188 19.28 -13.94 -0.79
C VAL A 188 19.16 -15.39 -1.30
N SER A 189 19.15 -16.38 -0.41
CA SER A 189 19.09 -17.81 -0.74
C SER A 189 17.68 -18.40 -0.80
N ASP A 190 16.69 -17.77 -0.17
CA ASP A 190 15.40 -18.42 0.06
C ASP A 190 14.35 -17.87 -0.90
N PRO A 191 13.64 -18.73 -1.65
CA PRO A 191 12.52 -18.27 -2.47
C PRO A 191 11.47 -17.61 -1.57
N ILE A 192 10.81 -16.57 -2.06
CA ILE A 192 9.62 -16.02 -1.41
C ILE A 192 8.57 -17.14 -1.41
N THR A 193 8.35 -17.76 -0.25
CA THR A 193 7.39 -18.84 -0.08
C THR A 193 6.10 -18.29 0.52
N PHE A 194 4.98 -18.64 -0.11
CA PHE A 194 3.64 -18.38 0.41
C PHE A 194 3.24 -19.58 1.26
N THR A 195 3.26 -19.44 2.60
CA THR A 195 2.77 -20.46 3.54
C THR A 195 1.30 -20.32 3.89
#